data_AF-F7S7I1-F1
#
_entry.id   AF-F7S7I1-F1
#
_cell.length_a   1.000
_cell.length_b   1.000
_cell.length_c   1.000
_cell.angle_alpha   90.00
_cell.angle_beta   90.00
_cell.angle_gamma   90.00
#
_symmetry.space_group_name_H-M   'P 1'
#
loop_
_entity.id
_entity.type
_entity.pdbx_description
1 polymer ?
#
loop_
_entity_poly.entity_id
_entity_poly.type
_entity_poly.pdbx_seq_one_letter_code
_entity_poly.pdbx_strand_id
1 'polypeptide(L)'
;MKPFADLLERLLYTTGRNAKIALLADYFAHRPNPERGYALAAIAGALDFPGAKPAVLRELAAARTDPELFALSYDFVGDLAETI
;
A
#
# COMPACT_ATOMS: atom_id res chain seq x y z
N MET A 1 -1.33 -9.13 5.43
CA MET A 1 -1.08 -7.91 4.63
C MET A 1 -0.20 -8.15 3.41
N LYS A 2 0.85 -8.98 3.45
CA LYS A 2 1.61 -9.30 2.22
C LYS A 2 0.73 -9.78 1.04
N PRO A 3 -0.27 -10.67 1.25
CA PRO A 3 -1.21 -11.03 0.18
C PRO A 3 -2.01 -9.86 -0.39
N PHE A 4 -2.26 -8.82 0.41
CA PHE A 4 -2.95 -7.61 -0.05
C PHE A 4 -2.05 -6.75 -0.94
N ALA A 5 -0.78 -6.59 -0.57
CA ALA A 5 0.20 -5.92 -1.41
C ALA A 5 0.35 -6.64 -2.77
N ASP A 6 0.46 -7.97 -2.74
CA ASP A 6 0.51 -8.81 -3.95
C ASP A 6 -0.75 -8.64 -4.82
N LEU A 7 -1.92 -8.47 -4.20
CA LEU A 7 -3.16 -8.15 -4.92
C LEU A 7 -3.08 -6.78 -5.60
N LEU A 8 -2.64 -5.73 -4.90
CA LEU A 8 -2.54 -4.37 -5.45
C LEU A 8 -1.58 -4.33 -6.64
N GLU A 9 -0.42 -4.97 -6.53
CA GLU A 9 0.55 -5.08 -7.62
C GLU A 9 -0.06 -5.77 -8.85
N ARG A 10 -0.73 -6.92 -8.65
CA ARG A 10 -1.42 -7.63 -9.74
C ARG A 10 -2.53 -6.76 -10.36
N LEU A 11 -3.28 -6.01 -9.55
CA LEU A 11 -4.33 -5.11 -10.05
C LEU A 11 -3.77 -3.93 -10.86
N LEU A 12 -2.58 -3.45 -10.52
CA LEU A 12 -1.89 -2.36 -11.23
C LEU A 12 -1.48 -2.82 -12.63
N TYR A 13 -0.89 -4.01 -12.74
CA TYR A 13 -0.35 -4.54 -14.01
C TYR A 13 -1.34 -5.37 -14.84
N THR A 14 -2.49 -5.77 -14.29
CA THR A 14 -3.52 -6.52 -15.03
C THR A 14 -4.37 -5.57 -15.87
N THR A 15 -4.45 -5.84 -17.18
CA THR A 15 -5.40 -5.16 -18.07
C THR A 15 -6.71 -5.96 -18.14
N GLY A 16 -7.83 -5.28 -18.38
CA GLY A 16 -9.14 -5.90 -18.54
C GLY A 16 -9.94 -6.07 -17.24
N ARG A 17 -11.21 -5.65 -17.30
CA ARG A 17 -12.12 -5.62 -16.16
C ARG A 17 -12.37 -7.00 -15.55
N ASN A 18 -12.62 -8.02 -16.36
CA ASN A 18 -12.97 -9.34 -15.87
C ASN A 18 -11.79 -10.03 -15.17
N ALA A 19 -10.56 -9.82 -15.64
CA ALA A 19 -9.36 -10.31 -14.97
C ALA A 19 -9.18 -9.67 -13.60
N LYS A 20 -9.36 -8.34 -13.49
CA LYS A 20 -9.35 -7.64 -12.18
C LYS A 20 -10.43 -8.16 -11.23
N ILE A 21 -11.64 -8.41 -11.73
CA ILE A 21 -12.73 -8.98 -10.92
C ILE A 21 -12.36 -10.37 -10.40
N ALA A 22 -11.76 -11.22 -11.24
CA ALA A 22 -11.31 -12.54 -10.81
C ALA A 22 -10.25 -12.48 -9.70
N LEU A 23 -9.29 -11.55 -9.80
CA LEU A 23 -8.29 -11.30 -8.76
C LEU A 23 -8.91 -10.88 -7.43
N LEU A 24 -9.86 -9.94 -7.48
CA LEU A 24 -10.58 -9.49 -6.30
C LEU A 24 -11.38 -10.63 -5.66
N ALA A 25 -12.15 -11.36 -6.47
CA ALA A 25 -12.98 -12.47 -5.99
C ALA A 25 -12.14 -13.56 -5.31
N ASP A 26 -11.03 -13.96 -5.94
CA ASP A 26 -10.10 -14.95 -5.37
C ASP A 26 -9.52 -14.48 -4.02
N TYR A 27 -9.07 -13.23 -3.94
CA TYR A 27 -8.56 -12.66 -2.69
C TYR A 27 -9.63 -12.67 -1.58
N PHE A 28 -10.83 -12.16 -1.86
CA PHE A 28 -11.89 -12.05 -0.86
C PHE A 28 -12.44 -13.43 -0.41
N ALA A 29 -12.41 -14.44 -1.29
CA ALA A 29 -12.81 -15.80 -0.95
C ALA A 29 -11.86 -16.45 0.07
N HIS A 30 -10.56 -16.16 0.01
CA HIS A 30 -9.54 -16.88 0.77
C HIS A 30 -8.97 -16.12 1.98
N ARG A 31 -9.25 -14.82 2.14
CA ARG A 31 -8.73 -14.04 3.28
C ARG A 31 -9.68 -14.05 4.49
N PRO A 32 -9.16 -14.29 5.72
CA PRO A 32 -9.96 -14.23 6.93
C PRO A 32 -10.26 -12.78 7.36
N ASN A 33 -11.25 -12.61 8.25
CA ASN A 33 -11.42 -11.37 8.98
C ASN A 33 -10.34 -11.25 10.07
N PRO A 34 -9.84 -10.03 10.41
CA PRO A 34 -10.27 -8.73 9.90
C PRO A 34 -9.53 -8.27 8.63
N GLU A 35 -8.49 -8.97 8.17
CA GLU A 35 -7.67 -8.60 7.00
C GLU A 35 -8.53 -8.32 5.76
N ARG A 36 -9.52 -9.17 5.53
CA ARG A 36 -10.48 -9.01 4.43
C ARG A 36 -11.25 -7.68 4.49
N GLY A 37 -11.66 -7.26 5.68
CA GLY A 37 -12.38 -6.00 5.89
C GLY A 37 -11.49 -4.78 5.65
N TYR A 38 -10.24 -4.82 6.12
CA TYR A 38 -9.27 -3.76 5.87
C TYR A 38 -8.94 -3.60 4.38
N ALA A 39 -8.77 -4.72 3.66
CA ALA A 39 -8.53 -4.70 2.22
C ALA A 39 -9.70 -4.08 1.45
N LEU A 40 -10.95 -4.41 1.81
CA LEU A 40 -12.13 -3.81 1.21
C LEU A 40 -12.17 -2.30 1.45
N ALA A 41 -11.95 -1.87 2.70
CA ALA A 41 -11.93 -0.45 3.04
C ALA A 41 -10.82 0.30 2.29
N ALA A 42 -9.63 -0.30 2.15
CA ALA A 42 -8.52 0.28 1.40
C ALA A 42 -8.88 0.48 -0.08
N ILE A 43 -9.40 -0.56 -0.74
CA ILE A 43 -9.77 -0.49 -2.17
C ILE A 43 -10.92 0.49 -2.41
N ALA A 44 -11.87 0.58 -1.47
CA ALA A 44 -12.99 1.49 -1.56
C ALA A 44 -12.65 2.95 -1.17
N GLY A 45 -11.41 3.23 -0.75
CA GLY A 45 -11.01 4.55 -0.27
C GLY A 45 -11.69 4.97 1.04
N ALA A 46 -12.15 3.99 1.84
CA ALA A 46 -12.88 4.21 3.09
C ALA A 46 -11.99 4.13 4.34
N LEU A 47 -10.67 3.97 4.17
CA LEU A 47 -9.72 4.07 5.28
C LEU A 47 -9.44 5.53 5.59
N ASP A 48 -9.65 5.89 6.86
CA ASP A 48 -9.28 7.19 7.40
C ASP A 48 -8.26 6.99 8.53
N PHE A 49 -7.13 7.69 8.43
CA PHE A 49 -6.05 7.66 9.41
C PHE A 49 -5.65 9.08 9.82
N PRO A 50 -6.42 9.74 10.70
CA PRO A 50 -6.17 11.13 11.09
C PRO A 50 -4.76 11.39 11.67
N GLY A 51 -4.16 10.36 12.28
CA GLY A 51 -2.81 10.42 12.85
C GLY A 51 -1.66 10.06 11.89
N ALA A 52 -1.94 9.44 10.75
CA ALA A 52 -0.90 8.95 9.83
C ALA A 52 -0.53 10.02 8.79
N LYS A 53 -0.04 11.16 9.26
CA LYS A 53 0.38 12.25 8.38
C LYS A 53 1.70 11.89 7.66
N PRO A 54 1.94 12.38 6.43
CA PRO A 54 3.20 12.13 5.71
C PRO A 54 4.46 12.51 6.50
N ALA A 55 4.40 13.56 7.33
CA ALA A 55 5.50 13.95 8.21
C ALA A 55 5.88 12.85 9.22
N VAL A 56 4.87 12.20 9.82
CA VAL A 56 5.07 11.09 10.78
C VAL A 56 5.72 9.90 10.06
N LEU A 57 5.27 9.57 8.85
CA LEU A 57 5.89 8.48 8.07
C LEU A 57 7.35 8.78 7.73
N ARG A 58 7.65 10.04 7.36
CA ARG A 58 9.02 10.49 7.07
C ARG A 58 9.92 10.40 8.31
N GLU A 59 9.44 10.84 9.46
CA GLU A 59 10.18 10.73 10.73
C GLU A 59 10.46 9.26 11.10
N LEU A 60 9.47 8.39 10.93
CA LEU A 60 9.62 6.95 11.19
C LEU A 60 10.64 6.29 10.25
N ALA A 61 10.68 6.69 8.97
CA ALA A 61 11.65 6.21 8.00
C ALA A 61 13.06 6.67 8.38
N ALA A 62 13.25 7.97 8.62
CA ALA A 62 14.53 8.56 9.00
C ALA A 62 15.07 8.05 10.35
N ALA A 63 14.21 7.53 11.23
CA ALA A 63 14.65 6.87 12.47
C ALA A 63 15.23 5.46 12.24
N ARG A 64 15.00 4.86 11.07
CA ARG A 64 15.44 3.51 10.71
C ARG A 64 16.52 3.49 9.62
N THR A 65 16.75 4.62 8.97
CA THR A 65 17.72 4.81 7.88
C THR A 65 18.62 6.01 8.18
N ASP A 66 19.74 6.12 7.46
CA ASP A 66 20.54 7.33 7.54
C ASP A 66 19.75 8.53 6.94
N PRO A 67 19.64 9.66 7.66
CA PRO A 67 18.84 10.79 7.21
C PRO A 67 19.31 11.43 5.89
N GLU A 68 20.62 11.48 5.62
CA GLU A 68 21.15 12.05 4.38
C GLU A 68 20.89 11.12 3.20
N LEU A 69 21.12 9.81 3.38
CA LEU A 69 20.82 8.84 2.33
C LEU A 69 19.33 8.76 2.02
N PHE A 70 18.48 8.85 3.05
CA PHE A 70 17.03 8.90 2.85
C PHE A 70 16.62 10.16 2.08
N ALA A 71 17.17 11.32 2.42
CA ALA A 71 16.89 12.58 1.72
C ALA A 71 17.30 12.50 0.23
N LEU A 72 18.47 11.96 -0.08
CA LEU A 72 18.94 11.76 -1.45
C LEU A 72 18.04 10.79 -2.23
N SER A 73 17.63 9.68 -1.61
CA SER A 73 16.71 8.72 -2.25
C SER A 73 15.34 9.35 -2.51
N TYR A 74 14.82 10.10 -1.55
CA TYR A 74 13.53 10.77 -1.67
C TYR A 74 13.53 11.84 -2.77
N ASP A 75 14.61 12.63 -2.85
CA ASP A 75 14.80 13.64 -3.90
C ASP A 75 14.85 13.01 -5.30
N PHE A 76 15.49 11.83 -5.42
CA PHE A 76 15.55 11.09 -6.68
C PHE A 76 14.22 10.42 -7.08
N VAL A 77 13.53 9.77 -6.14
CA VAL A 77 12.30 8.99 -6.40
C VAL A 77 11.07 9.90 -6.53
N GLY A 78 10.97 10.96 -5.72
CA GLY A 78 9.89 11.93 -5.75
C GLY A 78 8.57 11.48 -5.11
N ASP A 79 8.46 10.20 -4.72
CA ASP A 79 7.29 9.65 -4.02
C ASP A 79 7.69 8.97 -2.70
N LEU A 80 6.96 9.29 -1.62
CA LEU A 80 7.32 8.81 -0.28
C LEU A 80 7.04 7.33 -0.11
N ALA A 81 5.98 6.81 -0.74
CA ALA A 81 5.62 5.40 -0.63
C ALA A 81 6.61 4.52 -1.40
N GLU A 82 7.14 4.99 -2.52
CA GLU A 82 8.20 4.29 -3.28
C GLU A 82 9.59 4.41 -2.62
N THR A 83 9.78 5.38 -1.71
CA THR A 83 11.09 5.59 -1.04
C THR A 83 11.28 4.72 0.22
N ILE A 84 10.19 4.24 0.85
CA ILE A 84 10.22 3.50 2.13
C ILE A 84 9.93 2.01 1.97
#